data_AF-A0A351EJB1-F1
#
_entry.id   AF-A0A351EJB1-F1
#
_cell.length_a   1.000
_cell.length_b   1.000
_cell.length_c   1.000
_cell.angle_alpha   90.00
_cell.angle_beta   90.00
_cell.angle_gamma   90.00
#
_symmetry.space_group_name_H-M   'P 1'
#
loop_
_entity.id
_entity.type
_entity.pdbx_description
1 polymer ?
#
loop_
_entity_poly.entity_id
_entity_poly.type
_entity_poly.pdbx_seq_one_letter_code
_entity_poly.pdbx_strand_id
1 'polypeptide(L)'
;MVERAAREATARSEAPKSAAGGGYPKGLSFEEMVEKGYVILGDPTQVAEQVHELATTMHIGHLMTFCHFGNMHRDLVRYNTEMYATKVMPEVSGLFEDEYEDHWWPQPLDERAQRNVPEVPIS
;
A
#
# COMPACT_ATOMS: atom_id res chain seq x y z
N MET A 1 12.64 -3.71 12.37
CA MET A 1 11.42 -4.47 12.72
C MET A 1 10.65 -4.90 11.46
N VAL A 2 10.44 -3.97 10.51
CA VAL A 2 9.70 -4.24 9.25
C VAL A 2 10.44 -5.22 8.32
N GLU A 3 11.76 -5.12 8.13
CA GLU A 3 12.52 -6.11 7.35
C GLU A 3 12.40 -7.53 7.92
N ARG A 4 12.52 -7.66 9.24
CA ARG A 4 12.36 -8.94 9.94
C ARG A 4 10.94 -9.47 9.76
N ALA A 5 9.93 -8.63 9.91
CA ALA A 5 8.54 -9.01 9.72
C ALA A 5 8.22 -9.37 8.25
N ALA A 6 8.85 -8.70 7.28
CA ALA A 6 8.74 -9.01 5.86
C ALA A 6 9.41 -10.35 5.53
N ARG A 7 10.61 -10.60 6.07
CA ARG A 7 11.29 -11.90 5.96
C ARG A 7 10.50 -13.03 6.61
N GLU A 8 9.93 -12.79 7.79
CA GLU A 8 9.04 -13.73 8.47
C GLU A 8 7.73 -13.96 7.69
N ALA A 9 7.20 -12.94 7.01
CA ALA A 9 6.04 -13.08 6.12
C ALA A 9 6.36 -13.92 4.88
N THR A 10 7.54 -13.74 4.29
CA THR A 10 8.06 -14.56 3.18
C THR A 10 8.33 -16.00 3.65
N ALA A 11 8.88 -16.19 4.85
CA ALA A 11 9.13 -17.52 5.42
C ALA A 11 7.82 -18.27 5.77
N ARG A 12 6.77 -17.55 6.21
CA ARG A 12 5.44 -18.14 6.45
C ARG A 12 4.69 -18.49 5.15
N SER A 13 5.22 -18.11 3.99
CA SER A 13 4.67 -18.45 2.67
C SER A 13 4.95 -19.90 2.22
N GLU A 14 5.29 -20.83 3.12
CA GLU A 14 5.44 -22.27 2.82
C GLU A 14 4.13 -23.00 2.43
N ALA A 15 3.03 -22.27 2.22
CA ALA A 15 1.90 -22.79 1.47
C ALA A 15 2.35 -23.17 0.04
N PRO A 16 1.77 -24.20 -0.60
CA PRO A 16 2.08 -24.50 -2.00
C PRO A 16 1.98 -23.22 -2.80
N LYS A 17 2.97 -22.95 -3.67
CA LYS A 17 3.04 -21.80 -4.58
C LYS A 17 1.81 -21.78 -5.49
N SER A 18 0.66 -21.42 -4.93
CA SER A 18 -0.58 -21.21 -5.64
C SER A 18 -0.43 -19.87 -6.35
N ALA A 19 -0.81 -19.87 -7.61
CA ALA A 19 -0.66 -18.76 -8.53
C ALA A 19 -1.65 -17.62 -8.23
N ALA A 20 -1.70 -17.13 -7.00
CA ALA A 20 -2.57 -16.04 -6.59
C ALA A 20 -1.84 -14.69 -6.65
N GLY A 21 -1.83 -14.12 -7.85
CA GLY A 21 -2.07 -12.69 -8.12
C GLY A 21 -1.36 -11.62 -7.30
N GLY A 22 -0.04 -11.51 -7.40
CA GLY A 22 0.66 -10.23 -7.24
C GLY A 22 1.41 -9.95 -8.53
N GLY A 23 1.29 -8.76 -9.12
CA GLY A 23 1.87 -8.40 -10.43
C GLY A 23 3.40 -8.37 -10.50
N TYR A 24 4.09 -9.14 -9.67
CA TYR A 24 5.55 -9.17 -9.58
C TYR A 24 6.15 -10.24 -10.51
N PRO A 25 7.30 -9.95 -11.14
CA PRO A 25 8.03 -10.95 -11.92
C PRO A 25 8.36 -12.18 -11.07
N LYS A 26 8.08 -13.38 -11.61
CA LYS A 26 8.40 -14.64 -10.93
C LYS A 26 9.92 -14.76 -10.75
N GLY A 27 10.34 -15.20 -9.56
CA GLY A 27 11.73 -15.56 -9.27
C GLY A 27 12.59 -14.44 -8.68
N LEU A 28 12.03 -13.26 -8.41
CA LEU A 28 12.74 -12.23 -7.65
C LEU A 28 12.82 -12.62 -6.17
N SER A 29 14.00 -12.43 -5.58
CA SER A 29 14.19 -12.36 -4.13
C SER A 29 13.54 -11.11 -3.55
N PHE A 30 13.31 -11.10 -2.24
CA PHE A 30 12.77 -9.93 -1.55
C PHE A 30 13.70 -8.72 -1.69
N GLU A 31 15.00 -8.94 -1.56
CA GLU A 31 16.03 -7.93 -1.74
C GLU A 31 15.97 -7.33 -3.15
N GLU A 32 15.82 -8.15 -4.19
CA GLU A 32 15.63 -7.66 -5.57
C GLU A 32 14.30 -6.92 -5.76
N MET A 33 13.24 -7.28 -5.02
CA MET A 33 11.98 -6.55 -5.06
C MET A 33 12.14 -5.15 -4.45
N VAL A 34 12.89 -5.03 -3.36
CA VAL A 34 13.19 -3.73 -2.72
C VAL A 34 14.08 -2.89 -3.63
N GLU A 35 15.16 -3.47 -4.16
CA GLU A 35 16.09 -2.77 -5.06
C GLU A 35 15.41 -2.26 -6.33
N LYS A 36 14.48 -3.04 -6.90
CA LYS A 36 13.73 -2.65 -8.10
C LYS A 36 12.53 -1.73 -7.81
N GLY A 37 12.30 -1.36 -6.55
CA GLY A 37 11.20 -0.47 -6.17
C GLY A 37 9.80 -1.12 -6.21
N TYR A 38 9.72 -2.45 -6.31
CA TYR A 38 8.43 -3.17 -6.17
C TYR A 38 7.89 -3.13 -4.74
N VAL A 39 8.79 -2.97 -3.77
CA VAL A 39 8.48 -2.79 -2.35
C VAL A 39 9.28 -1.61 -1.83
N ILE A 40 8.58 -0.57 -1.37
CA ILE A 40 9.21 0.57 -0.71
C ILE A 40 9.34 0.25 0.78
N LEU A 41 10.57 0.29 1.31
CA LEU A 41 10.87 -0.02 2.71
C LEU A 41 11.88 0.98 3.26
N GLY A 42 11.64 1.47 4.47
CA GLY A 42 12.52 2.42 5.15
C GLY A 42 11.82 3.12 6.31
N ASP A 43 12.47 4.13 6.86
CA ASP A 43 11.85 5.06 7.80
C ASP A 43 10.84 5.98 7.09
N PRO A 44 9.85 6.57 7.79
CA PRO A 44 8.78 7.35 7.15
C PRO A 44 9.28 8.44 6.20
N THR A 45 10.35 9.14 6.57
CA THR A 45 10.96 10.18 5.72
C THR A 45 11.53 9.59 4.43
N GLN A 46 12.25 8.47 4.51
CA GLN A 46 12.81 7.80 3.32
C GLN A 46 11.70 7.27 2.41
N VAL A 47 10.58 6.81 2.99
CA VAL A 47 9.42 6.37 2.23
C VAL A 47 8.75 7.57 1.53
N ALA A 48 8.61 8.70 2.21
CA ALA A 48 8.07 9.93 1.62
C ALA A 48 8.92 10.43 0.45
N GLU A 49 10.24 10.48 0.60
CA GLU A 49 11.18 10.87 -0.46
C GLU A 49 11.05 9.97 -1.69
N GLN A 50 11.05 8.64 -1.50
CA GLN A 50 10.88 7.68 -2.60
C GLN A 50 9.51 7.81 -3.29
N VAL A 51 8.44 8.01 -2.53
CA VAL A 51 7.10 8.22 -3.10
C VAL A 51 7.02 9.53 -3.86
N HIS A 52 7.62 10.60 -3.35
CA HIS A 52 7.68 11.90 -4.01
C HIS A 52 8.45 11.81 -5.33
N GLU A 53 9.64 11.19 -5.33
CA GLU A 53 10.44 10.97 -6.55
C GLU A 53 9.65 10.17 -7.59
N LEU A 54 8.98 9.10 -7.16
CA LEU A 54 8.16 8.27 -8.04
C LEU A 54 6.97 9.04 -8.63
N ALA A 55 6.26 9.80 -7.80
CA ALA A 55 5.09 10.58 -8.20
C ALA A 55 5.46 11.71 -9.18
N THR A 56 6.57 12.39 -8.93
CA THR A 56 7.05 13.48 -9.80
C THR A 56 7.63 12.97 -11.12
N THR A 57 8.41 11.87 -11.09
CA THR A 57 9.02 11.31 -12.31
C THR A 57 7.97 10.76 -13.27
N MET A 58 6.98 10.02 -12.75
CA MET A 58 5.94 9.41 -13.58
C MET A 58 4.68 10.27 -13.74
N HIS A 59 4.64 11.47 -13.13
CA HIS A 59 3.48 12.37 -13.10
C HIS A 59 2.20 11.65 -12.63
N ILE A 60 2.27 11.05 -11.44
CA ILE A 60 1.16 10.29 -10.85
C ILE A 60 0.20 11.26 -10.17
N GLY A 61 -1.02 11.37 -10.69
CA GLY A 61 -2.10 12.10 -10.01
C GLY A 61 -2.71 11.33 -8.84
N HIS A 62 -2.90 10.01 -9.00
CA HIS A 62 -3.56 9.15 -8.02
C HIS A 62 -2.72 7.92 -7.70
N LEU A 63 -2.27 7.80 -6.45
CA LEU A 63 -1.49 6.67 -5.97
C LEU A 63 -2.29 5.81 -4.98
N MET A 64 -2.53 4.55 -5.35
CA MET A 64 -3.06 3.55 -4.44
C MET A 64 -1.92 2.80 -3.76
N THR A 65 -1.86 2.84 -2.43
CA THR A 65 -0.80 2.16 -1.67
C THR A 65 -1.31 0.94 -0.93
N PHE A 66 -0.54 -0.15 -1.01
CA PHE A 66 -0.73 -1.32 -0.16
C PHE A 66 0.24 -1.25 1.01
N CYS A 67 -0.25 -0.85 2.19
CA CYS A 67 0.55 -0.80 3.42
C CYS A 67 0.80 -2.19 4.06
N HIS A 68 0.63 -3.26 3.29
CA HIS A 68 0.85 -4.65 3.72
C HIS A 68 1.65 -5.40 2.66
N PHE A 69 2.39 -6.41 3.09
CA PHE A 69 3.15 -7.28 2.20
C PHE A 69 2.94 -8.74 2.58
N GLY A 70 2.53 -9.56 1.60
CA GLY A 70 2.25 -10.97 1.81
C GLY A 70 1.22 -11.22 2.92
N ASN A 71 1.50 -12.20 3.78
CA ASN A 71 0.57 -12.62 4.83
C ASN A 71 0.72 -11.84 6.15
N MET A 72 1.10 -10.56 6.15
CA MET A 72 1.30 -9.78 7.39
C MET A 72 0.12 -9.89 8.37
N HIS A 73 0.43 -9.99 9.68
CA HIS A 73 -0.62 -10.01 10.70
C HIS A 73 -1.38 -8.69 10.75
N ARG A 74 -2.68 -8.74 11.06
CA ARG A 74 -3.58 -7.57 11.06
C ARG A 74 -3.01 -6.37 11.82
N ASP A 75 -2.47 -6.59 13.01
CA ASP A 75 -2.01 -5.50 13.87
C ASP A 75 -0.79 -4.77 13.28
N LEU A 76 0.08 -5.52 12.57
CA LEU A 76 1.20 -4.94 11.84
C LEU A 76 0.73 -4.13 10.63
N VAL A 77 -0.26 -4.65 9.89
CA VAL A 77 -0.88 -3.91 8.77
C VAL A 77 -1.51 -2.61 9.26
N ARG A 78 -2.21 -2.65 10.41
CA ARG A 78 -2.80 -1.46 11.02
C ARG A 78 -1.72 -0.45 11.39
N TYR A 79 -0.64 -0.88 12.02
CA TYR A 79 0.49 -0.03 12.37
C TYR A 79 1.12 0.65 11.15
N ASN A 80 1.39 -0.11 10.08
CA ASN A 80 1.95 0.44 8.84
C ASN A 80 1.00 1.46 8.21
N THR A 81 -0.31 1.18 8.19
CA THR A 81 -1.32 2.07 7.62
C THR A 81 -1.41 3.38 8.40
N GLU A 82 -1.40 3.30 9.73
CA GLU A 82 -1.43 4.47 10.62
C GLU A 82 -0.16 5.32 10.47
N MET A 83 1.01 4.68 10.36
CA MET A 83 2.27 5.37 10.11
C MET A 83 2.27 6.07 8.75
N TYR A 84 1.83 5.40 7.69
CA TYR A 84 1.74 5.99 6.36
C TYR A 84 0.82 7.22 6.36
N ALA A 85 -0.39 7.09 6.91
CA ALA A 85 -1.38 8.17 6.96
C ALA A 85 -0.90 9.39 7.77
N THR A 86 -0.17 9.17 8.85
CA THR A 86 0.22 10.26 9.77
C THR A 86 1.60 10.86 9.49
N LYS A 87 2.50 10.13 8.83
CA LYS A 87 3.90 10.53 8.65
C LYS A 87 4.34 10.67 7.20
N VAL A 88 3.71 9.96 6.26
CA VAL A 88 4.13 9.95 4.86
C VAL A 88 3.16 10.74 4.01
N MET A 89 1.86 10.46 4.13
CA MET A 89 0.80 11.10 3.34
C MET A 89 0.89 12.64 3.36
N PRO A 90 1.15 13.33 4.48
CA PRO A 90 1.23 14.80 4.49
C PRO A 90 2.36 15.38 3.64
N GLU A 91 3.46 14.64 3.45
CA GLU A 91 4.64 15.10 2.70
C GLU A 91 4.50 14.88 1.19
N VAL A 92 3.61 13.98 0.78
CA VAL A 92 3.45 13.56 -0.63
C VAL A 92 2.08 13.89 -1.22
N SER A 93 1.20 14.49 -0.42
CA SER A 93 -0.10 14.96 -0.89
C SER A 93 0.02 16.35 -1.51
N GLY A 94 -0.82 16.65 -2.49
CA GLY A 94 -0.94 17.99 -3.07
C GLY A 94 0.17 18.39 -4.06
N LEU A 95 1.01 17.45 -4.50
CA LEU A 95 2.15 17.74 -5.39
C LEU A 95 1.78 18.46 -6.69
N PHE A 96 0.57 18.24 -7.19
CA PHE A 96 0.11 18.71 -8.50
C PHE A 96 -1.16 19.57 -8.42
N GLU A 97 -1.58 19.99 -7.21
CA GLU A 97 -2.83 20.75 -7.00
C GLU A 97 -2.84 22.12 -7.69
N ASP A 98 -1.67 22.75 -7.83
CA ASP A 98 -1.53 24.05 -8.49
C ASP A 98 -1.51 23.96 -10.04
N GLU A 99 -1.32 22.75 -10.59
CA GLU A 99 -1.08 22.54 -12.02
C GLU A 99 -2.23 21.82 -12.73
N TYR A 100 -2.92 20.90 -12.05
CA TYR A 100 -3.93 20.04 -12.67
C TYR A 100 -5.24 20.04 -11.87
N GLU A 101 -6.36 20.07 -12.60
CA GLU A 101 -7.69 19.89 -12.02
C GLU A 101 -8.05 18.39 -11.99
N ASP A 102 -8.42 17.87 -10.81
CA ASP A 102 -8.80 16.48 -10.63
C ASP A 102 -10.31 16.26 -10.84
N HIS A 103 -10.66 15.71 -12.00
CA HIS A 103 -12.05 15.40 -12.35
C HIS A 103 -12.46 13.96 -12.03
N TRP A 104 -11.52 13.08 -11.65
CA TRP A 104 -11.74 11.63 -11.67
C TRP A 104 -11.69 10.97 -10.31
N TRP A 105 -11.23 11.67 -9.26
CA TRP A 105 -11.28 11.11 -7.92
C TRP A 105 -12.73 10.93 -7.45
N PRO A 106 -13.06 9.74 -6.90
CA PRO A 106 -14.40 9.48 -6.39
C PRO A 106 -14.75 10.49 -5.30
N GLN A 107 -15.82 11.24 -5.55
CA GLN A 107 -16.37 12.14 -4.55
C GLN A 107 -17.14 11.33 -3.50
N PRO A 108 -17.10 11.74 -2.23
CA PRO A 108 -17.93 11.14 -1.21
C PRO A 108 -19.40 11.22 -1.62
N LEU A 109 -20.15 10.14 -1.41
CA LEU A 109 -21.60 10.15 -1.61
C LEU A 109 -22.23 11.15 -0.63
N ASP A 110 -23.23 11.92 -1.10
CA ASP A 110 -23.99 12.86 -0.28
C ASP A 110 -24.58 12.19 0.97
N GLU A 111 -25.08 10.97 0.80
CA GLU A 111 -25.52 10.11 1.88
C GLU A 111 -24.62 8.89 1.97
N ARG A 112 -24.05 8.67 3.17
CA ARG A 112 -23.26 7.48 3.45
C ARG A 112 -24.14 6.25 3.21
N ALA A 113 -23.76 5.44 2.22
CA ALA A 113 -24.47 4.20 1.91
C ALA A 113 -24.65 3.37 3.19
N GLN A 114 -25.90 3.20 3.61
CA GLN A 114 -26.22 2.30 4.71
C GLN A 114 -25.93 0.88 4.22
N ARG A 115 -25.08 0.16 4.96
CA ARG A 115 -24.78 -1.23 4.65
C ARG A 115 -26.04 -2.04 4.89
N ASN A 116 -26.84 -2.26 3.84
CA ASN A 116 -27.98 -3.18 3.85
C ASN A 116 -27.44 -4.62 3.89
N VAL A 117 -26.90 -5.04 5.03
CA VAL A 117 -26.57 -6.46 5.26
C VAL A 117 -27.89 -7.16 5.50
N PRO A 118 -28.32 -8.11 4.66
CA PRO A 118 -29.45 -8.95 5.02
C PRO A 118 -29.11 -9.68 6.32
N GLU A 119 -30.02 -9.70 7.29
CA GLU A 119 -29.88 -10.52 8.48
C GLU A 119 -29.90 -11.99 8.05
N VAL A 120 -28.73 -12.59 7.87
CA VAL A 120 -28.59 -14.02 7.65
C VAL A 120 -28.61 -14.68 9.03
N PRO A 121 -29.64 -15.49 9.36
CA PRO A 121 -29.66 -16.23 10.61
C PRO A 121 -28.46 -17.18 10.64
N ILE A 122 -27.65 -17.06 11.69
CA ILE A 122 -26.58 -18.03 11.96
C ILE A 122 -27.29 -19.29 12.49
N SER A 123 -27.27 -20.38 11.70
CA SER A 123 -27.85 -21.68 12.09
C SER A 123 -27.01 -22.39 13.13
#